data_AF-A0A820CLQ3-F1
#
_entry.id   AF-A0A820CLQ3-F1
#
_cell.length_a   1.000
_cell.length_b   1.000
_cell.length_c   1.000
_cell.angle_alpha   90.00
_cell.angle_beta   90.00
_cell.angle_gamma   90.00
#
_symmetry.space_group_name_H-M   'P 1'
#
loop_
_entity.id
_entity.type
_entity.pdbx_description
1 polymer ?
#
loop_
_entity_poly.entity_id
_entity_poly.type
_entity_poly.pdbx_seq_one_letter_code
_entity_poly.pdbx_strand_id
1 'polypeptide(L)'
;MTTNTTSSNTFVVYLANIQKQITRTLVVPLVVGFIGNFISCVVFRQKQLRSNAMSLLLTAASIFNIIVLIYGIGTSLYGVDHTSPETYSVVFCKIRIYIRHILLMTVRSYITLASAASFALTSSRTNLRSLCEMRYVKWAIVVVPFIWPLIAIHMPFFTIIRNNQCVNANSY
;
A
#
# COMPACT_ATOMS: atom_id res chain seq x y z
N MET A 1 28.51 -5.66 41.15
CA MET A 1 28.43 -4.91 39.87
C MET A 1 27.68 -5.79 38.85
N THR A 2 26.38 -6.05 39.05
CA THR A 2 25.61 -7.05 38.26
C THR A 2 24.08 -6.87 38.45
N THR A 3 23.51 -5.70 38.16
CA THR A 3 22.05 -5.46 38.31
C THR A 3 21.33 -4.89 37.08
N ASN A 4 22.04 -4.66 35.97
CA ASN A 4 21.48 -3.91 34.84
C ASN A 4 20.96 -4.79 33.69
N THR A 5 21.17 -6.11 33.70
CA THR A 5 20.78 -6.99 32.59
C THR A 5 19.38 -7.59 32.72
N THR A 6 18.86 -7.79 33.94
CA THR A 6 17.54 -8.40 34.16
C THR A 6 16.38 -7.44 33.90
N SER A 7 16.53 -6.15 34.20
CA SER A 7 15.48 -5.14 33.98
C SER A 7 15.34 -4.73 32.50
N SER A 8 16.44 -4.67 31.75
CA SER A 8 16.39 -4.45 30.30
C SER A 8 15.68 -5.59 29.56
N ASN A 9 15.86 -6.84 30.00
CA ASN A 9 15.21 -8.00 29.39
C ASN A 9 13.68 -8.00 29.59
N THR A 10 13.18 -7.59 30.75
CA THR A 10 11.72 -7.55 30.99
C THR A 10 11.04 -6.45 30.19
N PHE A 11 11.68 -5.28 30.03
CA PHE A 11 11.17 -4.20 29.20
C PHE A 11 11.11 -4.57 27.71
N VAL A 12 12.16 -5.22 27.18
CA VAL A 12 12.20 -5.70 25.79
C VAL A 12 11.11 -6.75 25.52
N VAL A 13 10.89 -7.68 26.46
CA VAL A 13 9.82 -8.68 26.35
C VAL A 13 8.43 -8.04 26.39
N TYR A 14 8.23 -7.03 27.25
CA TYR A 14 6.97 -6.31 27.35
C TYR A 14 6.64 -5.56 26.04
N LEU A 15 7.62 -4.84 25.47
CA LEU A 15 7.51 -4.19 24.17
C LEU A 15 7.18 -5.17 23.04
N ALA A 16 7.87 -6.31 22.99
CA ALA A 16 7.62 -7.34 21.99
C ALA A 16 6.19 -7.89 22.08
N ASN A 17 5.67 -8.07 23.29
CA ASN A 17 4.30 -8.53 23.50
C ASN A 17 3.26 -7.49 23.07
N ILE A 18 3.50 -6.20 23.33
CA ILE A 18 2.65 -5.11 22.82
C ILE A 18 2.66 -5.07 21.30
N GLN A 19 3.85 -5.14 20.68
CA GLN A 19 4.00 -5.17 19.22
C GLN A 19 3.22 -6.35 18.61
N LYS A 20 3.27 -7.52 19.24
CA LYS A 20 2.49 -8.70 18.82
C LYS A 20 0.98 -8.44 18.88
N GLN A 21 0.47 -7.84 19.96
CA GLN A 21 -0.94 -7.51 20.09
C GLN A 21 -1.40 -6.49 19.04
N ILE A 22 -0.62 -5.42 18.82
CA ILE A 22 -0.92 -4.40 17.80
C ILE A 22 -0.96 -5.04 16.40
N THR A 23 0.02 -5.91 16.10
CA THR A 23 0.09 -6.56 14.79
C THR A 23 -1.09 -7.52 14.56
N ARG A 24 -1.55 -8.19 15.62
CA ARG A 24 -2.75 -9.05 15.56
C ARG A 24 -4.03 -8.28 15.28
N THR A 25 -4.13 -7.02 15.73
CA THR A 25 -5.25 -6.13 15.39
C THR A 25 -5.34 -5.83 13.89
N LEU A 26 -4.24 -5.96 13.13
CA LEU A 26 -4.23 -5.74 11.67
C LEU A 26 -5.05 -6.77 10.87
N VAL A 27 -5.48 -7.88 11.49
CA VAL A 27 -6.41 -8.84 10.86
C VAL A 27 -7.75 -8.18 10.55
N VAL A 28 -8.23 -7.28 11.41
CA VAL A 28 -9.51 -6.59 11.21
C VAL A 28 -9.50 -5.74 9.93
N PRO A 29 -8.57 -4.79 9.73
CA PRO A 29 -8.49 -4.03 8.48
C PRO A 29 -8.14 -4.89 7.27
N LEU A 30 -7.45 -6.03 7.45
CA LEU A 30 -7.22 -6.98 6.36
C LEU A 30 -8.54 -7.55 5.83
N VAL A 31 -9.38 -8.10 6.71
CA VAL A 31 -10.66 -8.72 6.33
C VAL A 31 -11.62 -7.67 5.78
N VAL A 32 -11.81 -6.58 6.51
CA VAL A 32 -12.71 -5.48 6.11
C VAL A 32 -12.26 -4.88 4.79
N GLY A 33 -10.95 -4.62 4.64
CA GLY A 33 -10.37 -4.08 3.42
C GLY A 33 -10.54 -5.04 2.24
N PHE A 34 -10.31 -6.33 2.43
CA PHE A 34 -10.46 -7.32 1.36
C PHE A 34 -11.90 -7.40 0.87
N ILE A 35 -12.86 -7.50 1.80
CA ILE A 35 -14.29 -7.55 1.48
C ILE A 35 -14.71 -6.25 0.76
N GLY A 36 -14.35 -5.08 1.30
CA GLY A 36 -14.72 -3.79 0.71
C GLY A 36 -14.18 -3.59 -0.71
N ASN A 37 -12.91 -3.92 -0.95
CA ASN A 37 -12.33 -3.80 -2.29
C ASN A 37 -12.88 -4.87 -3.25
N PHE A 38 -13.21 -6.07 -2.75
CA PHE A 38 -13.83 -7.11 -3.56
C PHE A 38 -15.23 -6.72 -4.03
N ILE A 39 -16.08 -6.23 -3.11
CA ILE A 39 -17.41 -5.70 -3.44
C ILE A 39 -17.28 -4.56 -4.45
N SER A 40 -16.33 -3.64 -4.24
CA SER A 40 -16.07 -2.53 -5.17
C SER A 40 -15.75 -3.04 -6.59
N CYS A 41 -14.91 -4.08 -6.71
CA CYS A 41 -14.63 -4.71 -8.01
C CYS A 41 -15.88 -5.31 -8.67
N VAL A 42 -16.76 -5.94 -7.89
CA VAL A 42 -18.00 -6.54 -8.41
C VAL A 42 -18.99 -5.47 -8.87
N VAL A 43 -19.20 -4.42 -8.05
CA VAL A 43 -20.15 -3.34 -8.35
C VAL A 43 -19.72 -2.56 -9.59
N PHE A 44 -18.44 -2.19 -9.70
CA PHE A 44 -17.96 -1.41 -10.86
C PHE A 44 -17.83 -2.21 -12.16
N ARG A 45 -17.90 -3.56 -12.08
CA ARG A 45 -17.98 -4.43 -13.27
C ARG A 45 -19.37 -4.49 -13.89
N GLN A 46 -20.42 -3.97 -13.23
CA GLN A 46 -21.77 -3.95 -13.79
C GLN A 46 -21.83 -3.14 -15.10
N LYS A 47 -22.62 -3.64 -16.07
CA LYS A 47 -22.71 -3.11 -17.45
C LYS A 47 -22.99 -1.60 -17.51
N GLN A 48 -23.81 -1.09 -16.60
CA GLN A 48 -24.16 0.34 -16.54
C GLN A 48 -23.02 1.23 -16.05
N LEU A 49 -22.15 0.74 -15.16
CA LEU A 49 -21.08 1.56 -14.56
C LEU A 49 -19.75 1.45 -15.31
N ARG A 50 -19.51 0.38 -16.09
CA ARG A 50 -18.24 0.16 -16.82
C ARG A 50 -17.95 1.23 -17.90
N SER A 51 -18.95 1.99 -18.33
CA SER A 51 -18.77 3.07 -19.30
C SER A 51 -18.24 4.38 -18.67
N ASN A 52 -18.15 4.47 -17.34
CA ASN A 52 -17.71 5.68 -16.66
C ASN A 52 -16.20 5.66 -16.39
N ALA A 53 -15.54 6.80 -16.65
CA ALA A 53 -14.12 7.01 -16.34
C ALA A 53 -13.79 6.77 -14.85
N MET A 54 -14.61 7.32 -13.97
CA MET A 54 -14.43 7.28 -12.52
C MET A 54 -14.49 5.85 -11.97
N SER A 55 -15.49 5.06 -12.38
CA SER A 55 -15.66 3.68 -11.91
C SER A 55 -14.48 2.80 -12.33
N LEU A 56 -13.92 3.04 -13.52
CA LEU A 56 -12.78 2.30 -14.03
C LEU A 56 -11.49 2.61 -13.26
N LEU A 57 -11.25 3.89 -12.90
CA LEU A 57 -10.17 4.30 -12.00
C LEU A 57 -10.32 3.71 -10.60
N LEU A 58 -11.54 3.71 -10.06
CA LEU A 58 -11.81 3.19 -8.72
C LEU A 58 -11.72 1.66 -8.66
N THR A 59 -12.06 0.97 -9.76
CA THR A 59 -11.83 -0.46 -9.93
C THR A 59 -10.33 -0.76 -9.94
N ALA A 60 -9.54 0.00 -10.72
CA ALA A 60 -8.09 -0.15 -10.73
C ALA A 60 -7.51 0.08 -9.32
N ALA A 61 -7.91 1.15 -8.65
CA ALA A 61 -7.53 1.42 -7.26
C ALA A 61 -7.84 0.25 -6.33
N SER A 62 -9.03 -0.34 -6.44
CA SER A 62 -9.46 -1.49 -5.62
C SER A 62 -8.59 -2.72 -5.84
N ILE A 63 -8.22 -3.02 -7.09
CA ILE A 63 -7.32 -4.13 -7.43
C ILE A 63 -5.95 -3.92 -6.80
N PHE A 64 -5.35 -2.74 -6.98
CA PHE A 64 -4.05 -2.43 -6.37
C PHE A 64 -4.12 -2.45 -4.84
N ASN A 65 -5.23 -2.00 -4.24
CA ASN A 65 -5.43 -2.01 -2.80
C ASN A 65 -5.51 -3.44 -2.23
N ILE A 66 -6.13 -4.39 -2.96
CA ILE A 66 -6.09 -5.82 -2.60
C ILE A 66 -4.64 -6.33 -2.58
N ILE A 67 -3.85 -5.99 -3.59
CA ILE A 67 -2.44 -6.38 -3.66
C ILE A 67 -1.66 -5.76 -2.47
N VAL A 68 -1.90 -4.50 -2.12
CA VAL A 68 -1.30 -3.84 -0.94
C VAL A 68 -1.68 -4.55 0.35
N LEU A 69 -2.94 -4.95 0.51
CA LEU A 69 -3.40 -5.63 1.72
C LEU A 69 -2.70 -6.98 1.89
N ILE A 70 -2.62 -7.77 0.81
CA ILE A 70 -1.94 -9.07 0.81
C ILE A 70 -0.44 -8.89 1.11
N TYR A 71 0.24 -8.00 0.38
CA TYR A 71 1.69 -7.82 0.54
C TYR A 71 2.09 -7.03 1.78
N GLY A 72 1.30 -6.06 2.21
CA GLY A 72 1.61 -5.18 3.32
C GLY A 72 1.24 -5.78 4.67
N ILE A 73 -0.01 -6.22 4.80
CA ILE A 73 -0.54 -6.76 6.06
C ILE A 73 -0.26 -8.26 6.16
N GLY A 74 -0.42 -9.02 5.07
CA GLY A 74 -0.17 -10.47 5.07
C GLY A 74 1.26 -10.84 5.46
N THR A 75 2.26 -10.14 4.94
CA THR A 75 3.67 -10.36 5.32
C THR A 75 3.96 -9.95 6.77
N SER A 76 3.35 -8.87 7.27
CA SER A 76 3.48 -8.48 8.68
C SER A 76 2.88 -9.50 9.64
N LEU A 77 1.74 -10.10 9.27
CA LEU A 77 1.10 -11.17 10.04
C LEU A 77 1.93 -12.44 10.05
N TYR A 78 2.50 -12.82 8.89
CA TYR A 78 3.39 -13.98 8.81
C TYR A 78 4.61 -13.83 9.73
N GLY A 79 5.17 -12.63 9.82
CA GLY A 79 6.31 -12.32 10.69
C GLY A 79 6.04 -12.31 12.20
N VAL A 80 4.77 -12.48 12.64
CA VAL A 80 4.43 -12.59 14.07
C VAL A 80 4.66 -14.01 14.60
N ASP A 81 4.34 -15.02 13.78
CA ASP A 81 4.39 -16.43 14.18
C ASP A 81 5.56 -17.18 13.55
N HIS A 82 6.20 -16.64 12.51
CA HIS A 82 7.36 -17.22 11.84
C HIS A 82 8.53 -16.24 11.79
N THR A 83 9.75 -16.76 11.70
CA THR A 83 10.96 -15.95 11.49
C THR A 83 10.82 -15.20 10.17
N SER A 84 10.67 -13.88 10.25
CA SER A 84 10.28 -13.08 9.09
C SER A 84 11.44 -13.00 8.07
N PRO A 85 11.17 -13.17 6.76
CA PRO A 85 12.21 -13.24 5.74
C PRO A 85 13.02 -11.94 5.56
N GLU A 86 12.43 -10.84 6.00
CA GLU A 86 13.01 -9.52 6.13
C GLU A 86 14.14 -9.41 7.16
N THR A 87 14.24 -10.41 8.03
CA THR A 87 15.31 -10.54 9.02
C THR A 87 16.59 -11.11 8.41
N TYR A 88 16.49 -11.97 7.39
CA TYR A 88 17.66 -12.62 6.77
C TYR A 88 18.12 -11.96 5.47
N SER A 89 17.21 -11.31 4.72
CA SER A 89 17.54 -10.73 3.42
C SER A 89 17.29 -9.23 3.35
N VAL A 90 18.41 -8.49 3.30
CA VAL A 90 18.45 -7.04 2.98
C VAL A 90 17.71 -6.75 1.68
N VAL A 91 17.81 -7.64 0.70
CA VAL A 91 17.16 -7.48 -0.60
C VAL A 91 15.64 -7.58 -0.45
N PHE A 92 15.14 -8.57 0.32
CA PHE A 92 13.70 -8.73 0.54
C PHE A 92 13.10 -7.55 1.31
N CYS A 93 13.79 -7.09 2.35
CA CYS A 93 13.46 -5.90 3.12
C CYS A 93 13.30 -4.64 2.24
N LYS A 94 14.32 -4.36 1.40
CA LYS A 94 14.33 -3.22 0.47
C LYS A 94 13.18 -3.29 -0.52
N ILE A 95 13.01 -4.46 -1.17
CA ILE A 95 11.97 -4.68 -2.17
C ILE A 95 10.57 -4.55 -1.55
N ARG A 96 10.34 -5.08 -0.34
CA ARG A 96 9.05 -5.00 0.35
C ARG A 96 8.63 -3.55 0.60
N ILE A 97 9.51 -2.74 1.18
CA ILE A 97 9.22 -1.32 1.46
C ILE A 97 8.98 -0.56 0.16
N TYR A 98 9.82 -0.78 -0.84
CA TYR A 98 9.71 -0.16 -2.15
C TYR A 98 8.39 -0.49 -2.85
N ILE A 99 8.05 -1.77 -2.98
CA ILE A 99 6.79 -2.25 -3.56
C ILE A 99 5.60 -1.65 -2.81
N ARG A 100 5.60 -1.75 -1.47
CA ARG A 100 4.51 -1.20 -0.65
C ARG A 100 4.32 0.29 -0.90
N HIS A 101 5.40 1.05 -0.96
CA HIS A 101 5.34 2.49 -1.21
C HIS A 101 4.72 2.80 -2.59
N ILE A 102 5.22 2.16 -3.65
CA ILE A 102 4.75 2.38 -5.02
C ILE A 102 3.27 2.04 -5.16
N LEU A 103 2.83 0.90 -4.62
CA LEU A 103 1.42 0.54 -4.71
C LEU A 103 0.54 1.53 -3.95
N LEU A 104 0.97 1.99 -2.77
CA LEU A 104 0.20 2.97 -1.99
C LEU A 104 0.06 4.31 -2.72
N MET A 105 1.14 4.77 -3.36
CA MET A 105 1.13 6.00 -4.16
C MET A 105 0.27 5.85 -5.41
N THR A 106 0.36 4.69 -6.08
CA THR A 106 -0.49 4.33 -7.22
C THR A 106 -1.99 4.39 -6.86
N VAL A 107 -2.39 3.76 -5.75
CA VAL A 107 -3.79 3.79 -5.26
C VAL A 107 -4.24 5.23 -5.00
N ARG A 108 -3.43 6.04 -4.30
CA ARG A 108 -3.75 7.45 -4.04
C ARG A 108 -3.93 8.25 -5.32
N SER A 109 -3.04 8.07 -6.30
CA SER A 109 -3.16 8.76 -7.58
C SER A 109 -4.41 8.36 -8.36
N TYR A 110 -4.85 7.11 -8.29
CA TYR A 110 -6.12 6.73 -8.92
C TYR A 110 -7.34 7.33 -8.23
N ILE A 111 -7.32 7.45 -6.91
CA ILE A 111 -8.40 8.09 -6.15
C ILE A 111 -8.45 9.59 -6.48
N THR A 112 -7.31 10.28 -6.55
CA THR A 112 -7.26 11.71 -6.92
C THR A 112 -7.66 11.94 -8.37
N LEU A 113 -7.28 11.05 -9.30
CA LEU A 113 -7.75 11.10 -10.67
C LEU A 113 -9.26 10.82 -10.76
N ALA A 114 -9.78 9.90 -9.95
CA ALA A 114 -11.21 9.61 -9.92
C ALA A 114 -12.01 10.82 -9.43
N SER A 115 -11.56 11.50 -8.37
CA SER A 115 -12.22 12.71 -7.88
C SER A 115 -12.11 13.87 -8.88
N ALA A 116 -10.97 14.03 -9.55
CA ALA A 116 -10.80 15.01 -10.63
C ALA A 116 -11.75 14.70 -11.81
N ALA A 117 -11.91 13.43 -12.17
CA ALA A 117 -12.84 13.00 -13.21
C ALA A 117 -14.31 13.26 -12.81
N SER A 118 -14.69 13.03 -11.55
CA SER A 118 -16.02 13.38 -11.03
C SER A 118 -16.29 14.88 -11.13
N PHE A 119 -15.31 15.71 -10.77
CA PHE A 119 -15.42 17.17 -10.89
C PHE A 119 -15.51 17.64 -12.35
N ALA A 120 -14.74 17.02 -13.23
CA ALA A 120 -14.79 17.32 -14.65
C ALA A 120 -16.14 16.96 -15.30
N LEU A 121 -16.80 15.90 -14.83
CA LEU A 121 -18.14 15.49 -15.29
C LEU A 121 -19.25 16.45 -14.88
N THR A 122 -19.13 17.10 -13.72
CA THR A 122 -20.10 18.10 -13.25
C THR A 122 -19.86 19.49 -13.83
N SER A 123 -18.71 19.72 -14.45
CA SER A 123 -18.37 21.01 -15.08
C SER A 123 -19.02 21.18 -16.46
N SER A 124 -19.49 22.40 -16.76
CA SER A 124 -20.06 22.75 -18.06
C SER A 124 -19.01 22.90 -19.19
N ARG A 125 -17.71 22.90 -18.83
CA ARG A 125 -16.62 23.09 -19.80
C ARG A 125 -16.33 21.81 -20.56
N THR A 126 -16.53 21.85 -21.89
CA THR A 126 -16.30 20.72 -22.82
C THR A 126 -14.86 20.18 -22.76
N ASN A 127 -13.86 21.05 -22.60
CA ASN A 127 -12.46 20.66 -22.46
C ASN A 127 -12.16 19.83 -21.21
N LEU A 128 -12.89 20.04 -20.10
CA LEU A 128 -12.75 19.20 -18.92
C LEU A 128 -13.43 17.84 -19.14
N ARG A 129 -14.57 17.84 -19.83
CA ARG A 129 -15.33 16.62 -20.12
C ARG A 129 -14.57 15.67 -21.05
N SER A 130 -13.75 16.17 -21.97
CA SER A 130 -12.92 15.34 -22.85
C SER A 130 -11.80 14.60 -22.11
N LEU A 131 -11.34 15.09 -20.95
CA LEU A 131 -10.37 14.38 -20.09
C LEU A 131 -10.97 13.11 -19.47
N CYS A 132 -12.30 13.05 -19.34
CA CYS A 132 -13.04 11.88 -18.90
C CYS A 132 -13.30 10.87 -20.03
N GLU A 133 -12.74 11.07 -21.22
CA GLU A 133 -12.81 10.05 -22.26
C GLU A 133 -12.07 8.79 -21.85
N MET A 134 -12.66 7.64 -22.21
CA MET A 134 -12.14 6.32 -21.89
C MET A 134 -10.70 6.09 -22.39
N ARG A 135 -10.29 6.81 -23.45
CA ARG A 135 -8.93 6.74 -24.00
C ARG A 135 -7.89 7.26 -23.00
N TYR A 136 -8.10 8.45 -22.44
CA TYR A 136 -7.16 9.05 -21.48
C TYR A 136 -7.12 8.28 -20.17
N VAL A 137 -8.28 7.81 -19.70
CA VAL A 137 -8.38 7.03 -18.46
C VAL A 137 -7.61 5.72 -18.55
N LYS A 138 -7.76 4.98 -19.66
CA LYS A 138 -6.99 3.75 -19.90
C LYS A 138 -5.49 4.02 -19.95
N TRP A 139 -5.08 5.11 -20.62
CA TRP A 139 -3.70 5.56 -20.64
C TRP A 139 -3.18 5.88 -19.24
N ALA A 140 -3.96 6.58 -18.41
CA ALA A 140 -3.58 6.91 -17.03
C ALA A 140 -3.37 5.66 -16.17
N ILE A 141 -4.24 4.64 -16.28
CA ILE A 141 -4.10 3.37 -15.56
C ILE A 141 -2.83 2.62 -15.95
N VAL A 142 -2.40 2.73 -17.21
CA VAL A 142 -1.16 2.10 -17.66
C VAL A 142 0.05 2.92 -17.23
N VAL A 143 0.02 4.26 -17.37
CA VAL A 143 1.19 5.13 -17.18
C VAL A 143 1.55 5.37 -15.71
N VAL A 144 0.56 5.60 -14.85
CA VAL A 144 0.75 5.85 -13.41
C VAL A 144 1.64 4.81 -12.71
N PRO A 145 1.44 3.49 -12.88
CA PRO A 145 2.26 2.48 -12.22
C PRO A 145 3.69 2.39 -12.76
N PHE A 146 4.00 3.02 -13.90
CA PHE A 146 5.39 3.15 -14.40
C PHE A 146 6.09 4.42 -13.91
N ILE A 147 5.35 5.53 -13.73
CA ILE A 147 5.91 6.79 -13.25
C ILE A 147 6.35 6.68 -11.78
N TRP A 148 5.52 6.11 -10.91
CA TRP A 148 5.83 6.03 -9.48
C TRP A 148 7.10 5.23 -9.13
N PRO A 149 7.38 4.06 -9.73
CA PRO A 149 8.65 3.36 -9.55
C PRO A 149 9.87 4.21 -9.89
N LEU A 150 9.82 4.97 -10.97
CA LEU A 150 10.94 5.82 -11.40
C LEU A 150 11.26 6.89 -10.36
N ILE A 151 10.23 7.51 -9.78
CA ILE A 151 10.39 8.50 -8.71
C ILE A 151 10.89 7.84 -7.43
N ALA A 152 10.34 6.68 -7.08
CA ALA A 152 10.65 5.97 -5.83
C ALA A 152 12.01 5.23 -5.85
N ILE A 153 12.76 5.26 -6.96
CA ILE A 153 14.03 4.53 -7.11
C ILE A 153 15.08 4.93 -6.07
N HIS A 154 14.95 6.11 -5.46
CA HIS A 154 15.82 6.58 -4.39
C HIS A 154 15.57 5.86 -3.05
N MET A 155 14.37 5.36 -2.77
CA MET A 155 14.04 4.68 -1.50
C MET A 155 14.87 3.42 -1.18
N PRO A 156 15.10 2.48 -2.13
CA PRO A 156 15.92 1.30 -1.84
C PRO A 156 17.38 1.63 -1.55
N PHE A 157 17.88 2.81 -1.91
CA PHE A 157 19.25 3.22 -1.58
C PHE A 157 19.41 3.61 -0.11
N PHE A 158 18.40 4.24 0.51
CA PHE A 158 18.49 4.76 1.88
C PHE A 158 18.11 3.76 2.98
N THR A 159 17.74 2.53 2.64
CA THR A 159 17.31 1.51 3.62
C THR A 159 18.47 0.59 3.98
N ILE A 160 18.76 0.43 5.27
CA ILE A 160 19.80 -0.48 5.80
C ILE A 160 19.18 -1.47 6.79
N ILE A 161 19.79 -2.65 6.96
CA ILE A 161 19.42 -3.54 8.06
C ILE A 161 20.27 -3.18 9.28
N ARG A 162 19.61 -2.80 10.38
CA ARG A 162 20.23 -2.65 11.70
C ARG A 162 19.43 -3.49 12.70
N ASN A 163 20.13 -4.35 13.45
CA ASN A 163 19.55 -5.17 14.51
C ASN A 163 18.34 -6.02 14.07
N ASN A 164 18.45 -6.72 12.94
CA ASN A 164 17.37 -7.55 12.36
C ASN A 164 16.08 -6.77 12.02
N GLN A 165 16.16 -5.44 11.92
CA GLN A 165 15.06 -4.56 11.54
C GLN A 165 15.46 -3.77 10.29
N CYS A 166 14.45 -3.52 9.45
CA CYS A 166 14.56 -2.65 8.29
C CYS A 166 14.46 -1.19 8.72
N VAL A 167 15.56 -0.44 8.66
CA VAL A 167 15.61 0.95 9.13
C VAL A 167 16.13 1.86 8.01
N ASN A 168 15.68 3.12 7.96
CA ASN A 168 16.30 4.12 7.10
C ASN A 168 17.67 4.51 7.67
N ALA A 169 18.67 4.67 6.80
CA ALA A 169 20.04 4.99 7.16
C ALA A 169 20.22 6.32 7.92
N ASN A 170 19.22 7.21 7.82
CA ASN A 170 19.21 8.51 8.50
C ASN A 170 18.37 8.54 9.80
N SER A 171 17.82 7.42 10.25
CA SER A 171 17.16 7.36 11.57
C SER A 171 18.22 7.20 12.66
N TYR A 172 18.73 8.33 13.16
CA TYR A 172 19.45 8.45 14.43
C TYR A 172 18.48 8.46 15.61
#